data_AF-U6DUR3-F1
#
_entry.id   AF-U6DUR3-F1
#
_cell.length_a   1.000
_cell.length_b   1.000
_cell.length_c   1.000
_cell.angle_alpha   90.00
_cell.angle_beta   90.00
_cell.angle_gamma   90.00
#
_symmetry.space_group_name_H-M   'P 1'
#
loop_
_entity.id
_entity.type
_entity.pdbx_description
1 polymer ?
#
loop_
_entity_poly.entity_id
_entity_poly.type
_entity_poly.pdbx_seq_one_letter_code
_entity_poly.pdbx_strand_id
1 'polypeptide(L)'
;GLRHITDKIFLTTAEVIAQEVSDKHLEEGRLYPPLNTIRDVSLKIAAKIVKDAYQEKTATVYPEPPNKEDFVRSQMYNTDYDQILPDCYSWPKEAQKIQTKVDQ
;
A
#
# COMPACT_ATOMS: atom_id res chain seq x y z
N GLY A 1 -6.51 -9.19 2.30
CA GLY A 1 -7.49 -10.08 1.64
C GLY A 1 -8.74 -10.15 2.48
N LEU A 2 -9.67 -9.23 2.25
CA LEU A 2 -10.95 -9.27 2.95
C LEU A 2 -11.93 -10.09 2.10
N ARG A 3 -12.59 -11.09 2.69
CA ARG A 3 -13.46 -12.02 1.92
C ARG A 3 -14.89 -11.52 1.76
N HIS A 4 -15.37 -10.76 2.74
CA HIS A 4 -16.74 -10.26 2.79
C HIS A 4 -16.71 -8.76 3.06
N ILE A 5 -17.46 -8.00 2.26
CA ILE A 5 -17.64 -6.56 2.45
C ILE A 5 -18.96 -6.36 3.18
N THR A 6 -18.90 -5.91 4.43
CA THR A 6 -20.06 -5.63 5.27
C THR A 6 -20.42 -4.14 5.24
N ASP A 7 -21.65 -3.79 5.60
CA ASP A 7 -22.11 -2.39 5.67
C ASP A 7 -21.25 -1.52 6.61
N LYS A 8 -20.67 -2.14 7.64
CA LYS A 8 -19.73 -1.49 8.56
C LYS A 8 -18.54 -0.87 7.82
N ILE A 9 -18.03 -1.53 6.78
CA ILE A 9 -16.88 -1.02 6.02
C ILE A 9 -17.26 0.24 5.25
N PHE A 10 -18.45 0.26 4.66
CA PHE A 10 -18.96 1.45 3.97
C PHE A 10 -19.18 2.59 4.94
N LEU A 11 -19.73 2.31 6.13
CA LEU A 11 -19.90 3.31 7.18
C LEU A 11 -18.56 3.89 7.64
N THR A 12 -17.58 3.03 7.98
CA THR A 12 -16.23 3.47 8.35
C THR A 12 -15.58 4.28 7.23
N THR A 13 -15.79 3.89 5.97
CA THR A 13 -15.27 4.63 4.82
C THR A 13 -15.87 6.02 4.73
N ALA A 14 -17.19 6.15 4.91
CA ALA A 14 -17.87 7.44 4.91
C ALA A 14 -17.39 8.35 6.05
N GLU A 15 -17.16 7.79 7.25
CA GLU A 15 -16.57 8.51 8.38
C GLU A 15 -15.17 9.04 8.06
N VAL A 16 -14.32 8.22 7.43
CA VAL A 16 -12.97 8.64 7.02
C VAL A 16 -13.02 9.75 5.96
N ILE A 17 -13.92 9.65 4.97
CA ILE A 17 -14.08 10.69 3.95
C ILE A 17 -14.51 12.02 4.60
N ALA A 18 -15.45 11.97 5.55
CA ALA A 18 -15.91 13.15 6.25
C ALA A 18 -14.81 13.79 7.11
N GLN A 19 -13.94 12.99 7.73
CA GLN A 19 -12.79 13.48 8.50
C GLN A 19 -11.75 14.24 7.67
N GLU A 20 -11.66 13.97 6.36
CA GLU A 20 -10.74 14.66 5.45
C GLU A 20 -11.27 16.04 4.99
N VAL A 21 -12.51 16.38 5.34
CA VAL A 21 -13.09 17.70 5.06
C VAL A 21 -12.66 18.67 6.16
N SER A 22 -11.71 19.55 5.85
CA SER A 22 -11.31 20.63 6.77
C SER A 22 -12.42 21.66 6.99
N ASP A 23 -12.37 22.38 8.12
CA ASP A 23 -13.33 23.45 8.43
C ASP A 23 -13.38 24.52 7.34
N LYS A 24 -12.24 24.83 6.71
CA LYS A 24 -12.17 25.75 5.56
C LYS A 24 -12.98 25.26 4.37
N HIS A 25 -12.98 23.96 4.11
CA HIS A 25 -13.79 23.38 3.04
C HIS A 25 -15.27 23.55 3.35
N LEU A 26 -15.69 23.41 4.61
CA LEU A 26 -17.06 23.65 5.03
C LEU A 26 -17.45 25.13 4.94
N GLU A 27 -16.57 26.04 5.31
CA GLU A 27 -16.76 27.50 5.15
C GLU A 27 -16.95 27.90 3.68
N GLU A 28 -16.25 27.22 2.77
CA GLU A 28 -16.44 27.36 1.31
C GLU A 28 -17.69 26.66 0.77
N GLY A 29 -18.47 25.99 1.62
CA GLY A 29 -19.69 25.25 1.24
C GLY A 29 -19.41 23.88 0.59
N ARG A 30 -18.19 23.34 0.71
CA ARG A 30 -17.82 22.03 0.17
C ARG A 30 -18.15 20.93 1.18
N LEU A 31 -18.90 19.93 0.74
CA LEU A 31 -19.24 18.75 1.55
C LEU A 31 -18.25 17.60 1.42
N TYR A 32 -17.37 17.64 0.43
CA TYR A 32 -16.42 16.58 0.11
C TYR A 32 -15.00 17.12 0.00
N PRO A 33 -13.99 16.28 0.26
CA PRO A 33 -12.60 16.68 0.06
C PRO A 33 -12.33 17.00 -1.42
N PRO A 34 -11.38 17.89 -1.70
CA PRO A 34 -10.94 18.21 -3.06
C PRO A 34 -10.53 16.98 -3.87
N LEU A 35 -10.92 16.91 -5.15
CA LEU A 35 -10.67 15.74 -6.02
C LEU A 35 -9.17 15.44 -6.24
N ASN A 36 -8.29 16.44 -6.15
CA ASN A 36 -6.84 16.24 -6.25
C ASN A 36 -6.28 15.39 -5.10
N THR A 37 -6.95 15.35 -3.94
CA THR A 37 -6.54 14.56 -2.76
C THR A 37 -7.11 13.14 -2.76
N ILE A 38 -7.82 12.72 -3.82
CA ILE A 38 -8.52 11.43 -3.86
C ILE A 38 -7.60 10.22 -3.60
N ARG A 39 -6.33 10.29 -4.05
CA ARG A 39 -5.34 9.21 -3.81
C ARG A 39 -4.97 9.10 -2.34
N ASP A 40 -4.79 10.23 -1.65
CA ASP A 40 -4.44 10.27 -0.23
C ASP A 40 -5.64 9.84 0.63
N VAL A 41 -6.85 10.29 0.28
CA VAL A 41 -8.09 9.84 0.92
C VAL A 41 -8.26 8.31 0.74
N SER A 42 -8.02 7.79 -0.46
CA SER A 42 -8.10 6.35 -0.75
C SER A 42 -7.11 5.54 0.08
N LEU A 43 -5.88 6.06 0.25
CA LEU A 43 -4.88 5.44 1.10
C LEU A 43 -5.35 5.36 2.56
N LYS A 44 -5.88 6.46 3.11
CA LYS A 44 -6.35 6.52 4.49
C LYS A 44 -7.53 5.56 4.73
N ILE A 45 -8.47 5.50 3.80
CA ILE A 45 -9.57 4.52 3.82
C ILE A 45 -9.02 3.10 3.86
N ALA A 46 -8.11 2.75 2.94
CA ALA A 46 -7.53 1.42 2.87
C ALA A 46 -6.75 1.06 4.14
N ALA A 47 -5.94 1.98 4.68
CA ALA A 47 -5.22 1.77 5.94
C ALA A 47 -6.16 1.52 7.13
N LYS A 48 -7.29 2.26 7.20
CA LYS A 48 -8.31 2.07 8.22
C LYS A 48 -9.01 0.71 8.09
N ILE A 49 -9.40 0.32 6.87
CA ILE A 49 -10.00 -1.00 6.60
C ILE A 49 -9.05 -2.12 6.96
N VAL A 50 -7.77 -2.00 6.59
CA VAL A 50 -6.75 -3.00 6.91
C VAL A 50 -6.59 -3.14 8.43
N LYS A 51 -6.52 -2.03 9.16
CA LYS A 51 -6.45 -2.03 10.62
C LYS A 51 -7.66 -2.74 11.24
N ASP A 52 -8.87 -2.36 10.83
CA ASP A 52 -10.10 -2.93 11.38
C ASP A 52 -10.24 -4.42 10.99
N ALA A 53 -9.81 -4.81 9.79
CA ALA A 53 -9.85 -6.20 9.33
C ALA A 53 -8.91 -7.14 10.11
N TYR A 54 -7.73 -6.67 10.52
CA TYR A 54 -6.84 -7.43 11.40
C TYR A 54 -7.40 -7.49 12.83
N GLN A 55 -7.97 -6.41 13.34
CA GLN A 55 -8.61 -6.38 14.67
C GLN A 55 -9.79 -7.35 14.77
N GLU A 56 -10.61 -7.43 13.72
CA GLU A 56 -11.77 -8.32 13.64
C GLU A 56 -11.43 -9.75 13.18
N LYS A 57 -10.15 -10.04 12.90
CA LYS A 57 -9.66 -11.32 12.37
C LYS A 57 -10.33 -11.75 11.06
N THR A 58 -10.79 -10.79 10.27
CA THR A 58 -11.41 -11.01 8.95
C THR A 58 -10.39 -10.96 7.81
N ALA A 59 -9.18 -10.45 8.06
CA ALA A 59 -8.07 -10.42 7.12
C ALA A 59 -7.48 -11.83 6.89
N THR A 60 -7.22 -12.15 5.61
CA THR A 60 -6.59 -13.42 5.21
C THR A 60 -5.11 -13.31 4.85
N VAL A 61 -4.56 -12.09 4.73
CA VAL A 61 -3.15 -11.90 4.39
C VAL A 61 -2.35 -12.00 5.68
N TYR A 62 -1.32 -12.84 5.69
CA TYR A 62 -0.45 -13.05 6.85
C TYR A 62 1.01 -13.13 6.40
N PRO A 63 1.97 -12.66 7.23
CA PRO A 63 1.81 -12.09 8.57
C PRO A 63 1.20 -10.68 8.59
N GLU A 64 0.69 -10.24 9.75
CA GLU A 64 0.20 -8.87 9.93
C GLU A 64 1.37 -7.87 9.76
N PRO A 65 1.24 -6.86 8.87
CA PRO A 65 2.29 -5.89 8.67
C PRO A 65 2.46 -4.99 9.90
N PRO A 66 3.69 -4.62 10.29
CA PRO A 66 3.95 -3.75 11.42
C PRO A 66 3.35 -2.36 11.19
N ASN A 67 3.62 -1.77 10.02
CA ASN A 67 3.00 -0.52 9.57
C ASN A 67 1.98 -0.80 8.47
N LYS A 68 0.71 -0.48 8.74
CA LYS A 68 -0.42 -0.73 7.84
C LYS A 68 -0.45 0.29 6.69
N GLU A 69 -0.04 1.53 6.95
CA GLU A 69 -0.02 2.57 5.93
C GLU A 69 1.06 2.30 4.90
N ASP A 70 2.29 2.02 5.33
CA ASP A 70 3.41 1.68 4.43
C ASP A 70 3.12 0.44 3.61
N PHE A 71 2.47 -0.56 4.22
CA PHE A 71 2.03 -1.76 3.52
C PHE A 71 1.06 -1.42 2.39
N VAL A 72 0.04 -0.58 2.64
CA VAL A 72 -0.87 -0.17 1.57
C VAL A 72 -0.13 0.66 0.52
N ARG A 73 0.73 1.61 0.92
CA ARG A 73 1.54 2.42 -0.01
C ARG A 73 2.39 1.56 -0.94
N SER A 74 3.03 0.51 -0.42
CA SER A 74 3.85 -0.42 -1.21
C SER A 74 3.06 -1.23 -2.25
N GLN A 75 1.75 -1.34 -2.09
CA GLN A 75 0.86 -2.03 -3.02
C GLN A 75 0.13 -1.09 -3.98
N MET A 76 0.22 0.23 -3.76
CA MET A 76 -0.37 1.20 -4.67
C MET A 76 0.38 1.21 -6.00
N TYR A 77 -0.37 1.35 -7.08
CA TYR A 77 0.21 1.48 -8.41
C TYR A 77 1.06 2.76 -8.54
N ASN A 78 2.29 2.60 -8.98
CA ASN A 78 3.18 3.68 -9.38
C ASN A 78 3.05 3.95 -10.89
N THR A 79 3.00 5.22 -11.27
CA THR A 79 2.95 5.67 -12.66
C THR A 79 4.32 5.73 -13.33
N ASP A 80 5.39 5.69 -12.55
CA ASP A 80 6.76 5.68 -13.07
C ASP A 80 7.04 4.37 -13.82
N TYR A 81 7.94 4.45 -14.81
CA TYR A 81 8.34 3.26 -15.57
C TYR A 81 9.17 2.31 -14.70
N ASP A 82 8.82 1.03 -14.75
CA ASP A 82 9.60 -0.03 -14.13
C ASP A 82 10.89 -0.31 -14.93
N GLN A 83 11.95 -0.70 -14.22
CA GLN A 83 13.17 -1.18 -14.84
C GLN A 83 12.93 -2.57 -15.44
N ILE A 84 12.81 -2.63 -16.76
CA ILE A 84 12.67 -3.89 -17.50
C ILE A 84 14.01 -4.59 -17.77
N LEU A 85 15.13 -3.91 -17.52
CA LEU A 85 16.47 -4.46 -17.70
C LEU A 85 16.85 -5.37 -16.53
N PRO A 86 17.55 -6.49 -16.77
CA PRO A 86 17.96 -7.41 -15.72
C PRO A 86 18.86 -6.72 -14.70
N ASP A 87 18.69 -7.07 -13.43
CA ASP A 87 19.57 -6.62 -12.36
C ASP A 87 20.90 -7.38 -12.44
N CYS A 88 21.96 -6.66 -12.80
CA CYS A 88 23.31 -7.20 -12.96
C CYS A 88 24.17 -6.79 -11.77
N TYR A 89 24.45 -7.74 -10.87
CA TYR A 89 25.34 -7.54 -9.73
C TYR A 89 26.54 -8.50 -9.76
N SER A 90 27.73 -8.00 -9.41
CA SER A 90 28.97 -8.79 -9.43
C SER A 90 29.14 -9.58 -8.14
N TRP A 91 29.60 -10.82 -8.26
CA TRP A 91 30.03 -11.63 -7.12
C TRP A 91 31.46 -11.30 -6.70
N PRO A 92 31.88 -11.67 -5.47
CA PRO A 92 33.29 -11.59 -5.09
C PRO A 92 34.19 -12.26 -6.12
N LYS A 93 35.29 -11.59 -6.50
CA LYS A 93 36.15 -12.00 -7.64
C LYS A 93 36.64 -13.45 -7.54
N GLU A 94 36.86 -13.95 -6.33
CA GLU A 94 37.30 -15.34 -6.09
C GLU A 94 36.24 -16.36 -6.49
N ALA A 95 34.97 -16.09 -6.20
CA ALA A 95 33.83 -16.94 -6.57
C ALA A 95 33.38 -16.74 -8.02
N GLN A 96 33.75 -15.62 -8.66
CA GLN A 96 33.43 -15.32 -10.04
C GLN A 96 34.46 -15.89 -11.05
N LYS A 97 35.60 -16.40 -10.58
CA LYS A 97 36.61 -17.02 -11.45
C LYS A 97 36.06 -18.28 -12.10
N ILE A 98 36.20 -18.36 -13.42
CA ILE A 98 35.86 -19.56 -14.19
C ILE A 98 36.92 -20.63 -13.88
N GLN A 99 36.49 -21.74 -13.27
CA GLN A 99 37.38 -22.86 -12.99
C GLN A 99 37.78 -23.54 -14.30
N THR A 100 39.07 -23.55 -14.59
CA THR A 100 39.65 -24.31 -15.70
C THR A 100 40.14 -25.63 -15.13
N LYS A 101 39.51 -26.75 -15.50
CA LYS A 101 40.03 -28.08 -15.17
C LYS A 101 41.22 -28.37 -16.08
N VAL A 102 42.38 -27.86 -15.73
CA VAL A 102 43.67 -28.30 -16.27
C VAL A 102 44.37 -29.05 -15.15
N ASP A 103 44.04 -30.33 -15.03
CA ASP A 103 44.87 -31.34 -14.35
C ASP A 103 44.30 -32.73 -14.69
N GLN A 104 44.73 -33.26 -15.84
CA GLN A 104 45.24 -34.62 -16.06
C GLN A 104 45.83 -34.72 -17.47
#